data_AF-A0A4V6NRU2-F1
#
_entry.id   AF-A0A4V6NRU2-F1
#
_cell.length_a   1.000
_cell.length_b   1.000
_cell.length_c   1.000
_cell.angle_alpha   90.00
_cell.angle_beta   90.00
_cell.angle_gamma   90.00
#
_symmetry.space_group_name_H-M   'P 1'
#
loop_
_entity.id
_entity.type
_entity.pdbx_description
1 polymer ?
#
loop_
_entity_poly.entity_id
_entity_poly.type
_entity_poly.pdbx_seq_one_letter_code
_entity_poly.pdbx_strand_id
1 'polypeptide(L)'
;MTALTNIFADLHIHIGRTQTNRPVKITAAQNLTFRNILQEASDRKGLQCIGIIDAQSPSVLGVADRIAQLADQPTKHLNHRPPYIHQIPLEFLPGVGKKTIDRLLSVFGTEMNILHSAKLKDLQSIVGDRIAHYIDLSRKGMVDLVEGGGGSYGKIKQ
;
A
#
# COMPACT_ATOMS: atom_id res chain seq x y z
N MET A 1 -41.24 -15.91 -7.00
CA MET A 1 -40.34 -16.78 -6.23
C MET A 1 -39.09 -17.00 -7.06
N THR A 2 -37.94 -16.50 -6.63
CA THR A 2 -36.65 -16.78 -7.27
C THR A 2 -36.29 -18.24 -6.99
N ALA A 3 -36.01 -19.02 -8.03
CA ALA A 3 -35.59 -20.42 -7.87
C ALA A 3 -34.23 -20.49 -7.15
N LEU A 4 -34.13 -21.35 -6.14
CA LEU A 4 -32.85 -21.62 -5.48
C LEU A 4 -31.94 -22.39 -6.46
N THR A 5 -30.70 -21.93 -6.61
CA THR A 5 -29.70 -22.55 -7.50
C THR A 5 -28.71 -23.34 -6.67
N ASN A 6 -28.46 -24.60 -7.05
CA ASN A 6 -27.42 -25.42 -6.42
C ASN A 6 -26.04 -25.00 -6.93
N ILE A 7 -25.09 -24.83 -6.03
CA ILE A 7 -23.69 -24.53 -6.33
C ILE A 7 -22.77 -25.52 -5.61
N PHE A 8 -21.61 -25.80 -6.20
CA PHE A 8 -20.52 -26.49 -5.50
C PHE A 8 -19.61 -25.45 -4.84
N ALA A 9 -19.27 -25.70 -3.58
CA ALA A 9 -18.48 -24.76 -2.80
C ALA A 9 -17.46 -25.46 -1.89
N ASP A 10 -16.30 -24.83 -1.74
CA ASP A 10 -15.29 -25.17 -0.73
C ASP A 10 -14.99 -23.92 0.09
N LEU A 11 -15.48 -23.87 1.33
CA LEU A 11 -15.46 -22.66 2.14
C LEU A 11 -14.25 -22.57 3.07
N HIS A 12 -13.34 -23.55 3.03
CA HIS A 12 -12.18 -23.62 3.92
C HIS A 12 -10.91 -23.90 3.13
N ILE A 13 -10.46 -22.91 2.37
CA ILE A 13 -9.19 -22.99 1.65
C ILE A 13 -8.16 -22.07 2.31
N HIS A 14 -6.98 -22.65 2.57
CA HIS A 14 -5.82 -21.91 3.03
C HIS A 14 -4.92 -21.49 1.87
N ILE A 15 -4.30 -20.33 2.00
CA ILE A 15 -3.21 -19.88 1.15
C ILE A 15 -1.90 -20.28 1.80
N GLY A 16 -1.05 -20.97 1.05
CA GLY A 16 0.29 -21.30 1.48
C GLY A 16 1.27 -20.16 1.27
N ARG A 17 1.17 -19.48 0.12
CA ARG A 17 2.06 -18.37 -0.24
C ARG A 17 1.35 -17.23 -0.95
N THR A 18 1.88 -16.04 -0.74
CA THR A 18 1.51 -14.82 -1.47
C THR A 18 1.96 -14.88 -2.94
N GLN A 19 1.45 -13.97 -3.77
CA GLN A 19 1.91 -13.84 -5.17
C GLN A 19 3.41 -13.49 -5.27
N THR A 20 3.98 -12.82 -4.27
CA THR A 20 5.41 -12.49 -4.19
C THR A 20 6.22 -13.58 -3.45
N ASN A 21 5.72 -14.81 -3.36
CA ASN A 21 6.39 -15.98 -2.77
C ASN A 21 6.69 -15.90 -1.26
N ARG A 22 6.10 -14.95 -0.53
CA ARG A 22 6.18 -14.91 0.94
C ARG A 22 5.28 -15.98 1.56
N PRO A 23 5.70 -16.68 2.63
CA PRO A 23 4.88 -17.67 3.31
C PRO A 23 3.69 -17.01 4.03
N VAL A 24 2.50 -17.60 3.86
CA VAL A 24 1.29 -17.27 4.62
C VAL A 24 1.05 -18.34 5.69
N LYS A 25 1.25 -19.61 5.32
CA LYS A 25 1.21 -20.77 6.23
C LYS A 25 2.51 -21.56 6.13
N ILE A 26 3.12 -21.84 7.27
CA ILE A 26 4.48 -22.42 7.35
C ILE A 26 4.58 -23.80 6.68
N THR A 27 3.57 -24.65 6.82
CA THR A 27 3.58 -26.05 6.33
C THR A 27 2.84 -26.26 5.01
N ALA A 28 2.41 -25.19 4.35
CA ALA A 28 1.62 -25.29 3.12
C ALA A 28 2.49 -25.38 1.86
N ALA A 29 1.92 -25.96 0.79
CA ALA A 29 2.63 -26.12 -0.47
C ALA A 29 3.02 -24.76 -1.08
N GLN A 30 4.21 -24.70 -1.70
CA GLN A 30 4.76 -23.44 -2.22
C GLN A 30 3.94 -22.86 -3.38
N ASN A 31 3.22 -23.72 -4.12
CA ASN A 31 2.36 -23.36 -5.23
C ASN A 31 0.91 -23.06 -4.80
N LEU A 32 0.58 -23.15 -3.50
CA LEU A 32 -0.75 -22.87 -2.97
C LEU A 32 -0.97 -21.35 -2.83
N THR A 33 -0.96 -20.65 -3.97
CA THR A 33 -1.18 -19.22 -4.09
C THR A 33 -2.64 -18.91 -4.40
N PHE A 34 -3.11 -17.70 -4.11
CA PHE A 34 -4.49 -17.29 -4.40
C PHE A 34 -4.88 -17.52 -5.87
N ARG A 35 -3.98 -17.20 -6.82
CA ARG A 35 -4.23 -17.41 -8.26
C ARG A 35 -4.37 -18.89 -8.60
N ASN A 36 -3.47 -19.73 -8.11
CA ASN A 36 -3.52 -21.17 -8.39
C ASN A 36 -4.74 -21.82 -7.75
N ILE A 37 -5.14 -21.37 -6.55
CA ILE A 37 -6.37 -21.81 -5.90
C ILE A 37 -7.58 -21.47 -6.78
N LEU A 38 -7.68 -20.23 -7.28
CA LEU A 38 -8.78 -19.83 -8.16
C LEU A 38 -8.81 -20.65 -9.45
N GLN A 39 -7.66 -20.83 -10.11
CA GLN A 39 -7.56 -21.61 -11.35
C GLN A 39 -7.97 -23.07 -11.12
N GLU A 40 -7.46 -23.67 -10.04
CA GLU A 40 -7.76 -25.05 -9.67
C GLU A 40 -9.23 -25.24 -9.29
N ALA A 41 -9.78 -24.29 -8.52
CA ALA A 41 -11.18 -24.27 -8.13
C ALA A 41 -12.10 -24.14 -9.35
N SER A 42 -11.78 -23.23 -10.27
CA SER A 42 -12.56 -22.97 -11.49
C SER A 42 -12.45 -24.12 -12.50
N ASP A 43 -11.23 -24.42 -12.95
CA ASP A 43 -11.03 -25.23 -14.16
C ASP A 43 -11.16 -26.72 -13.90
N ARG A 44 -10.55 -27.21 -12.81
CA ARG A 44 -10.50 -28.65 -12.52
C ARG A 44 -11.58 -29.08 -11.55
N LYS A 45 -11.80 -28.31 -10.48
CA LYS A 45 -12.78 -28.66 -9.44
C LYS A 45 -14.21 -28.22 -9.78
N GLY A 46 -14.39 -27.22 -10.64
CA GLY A 46 -15.70 -26.69 -11.00
C GLY A 46 -16.48 -26.07 -9.83
N LEU A 47 -15.77 -25.47 -8.86
CA LEU A 47 -16.38 -24.79 -7.71
C LEU A 47 -16.88 -23.40 -8.11
N GLN A 48 -18.17 -23.13 -7.90
CA GLN A 48 -18.77 -21.83 -8.15
C GLN A 48 -18.60 -20.85 -6.99
N CYS A 49 -18.21 -21.33 -5.81
CA CYS A 49 -17.92 -20.50 -4.64
C CYS A 49 -16.76 -21.07 -3.84
N ILE A 50 -15.85 -20.21 -3.39
CA ILE A 50 -14.78 -20.61 -2.48
C ILE A 50 -14.65 -19.64 -1.31
N GLY A 51 -14.27 -20.16 -0.15
CA GLY A 51 -13.92 -19.40 1.05
C GLY A 51 -12.43 -19.45 1.32
N ILE A 52 -11.78 -18.29 1.32
CA ILE A 52 -10.38 -18.14 1.70
C ILE A 52 -10.28 -17.69 3.15
N ILE A 53 -9.68 -18.53 4.00
CA ILE A 53 -9.54 -18.24 5.43
C ILE A 53 -8.46 -17.20 5.70
N ASP A 54 -7.38 -17.23 4.92
CA ASP A 54 -6.20 -16.40 5.15
C ASP A 54 -6.32 -15.00 4.55
N ALA A 55 -7.52 -14.58 4.10
CA ALA A 55 -7.75 -13.27 3.49
C ALA A 55 -7.47 -12.08 4.44
N GLN A 56 -7.54 -12.31 5.76
CA GLN A 56 -7.15 -11.32 6.76
C GLN A 56 -5.63 -11.09 6.82
N SER A 57 -4.82 -12.03 6.30
CA SER A 57 -3.37 -11.84 6.26
C SER A 57 -3.02 -10.66 5.35
N PRO A 58 -2.31 -9.63 5.84
CA PRO A 58 -1.97 -8.43 5.06
C PRO A 58 -1.18 -8.71 3.77
N SER A 59 -0.60 -9.91 3.68
CA SER A 59 0.19 -10.36 2.54
C SER A 59 -0.62 -11.11 1.48
N VAL A 60 -1.88 -11.45 1.78
CA VAL A 60 -2.75 -12.23 0.89
C VAL A 60 -3.51 -11.34 -0.10
N LEU A 61 -4.03 -10.19 0.33
CA LEU A 61 -4.75 -9.27 -0.54
C LEU A 61 -4.32 -7.82 -0.27
N GLY A 62 -3.78 -7.15 -1.29
CA GLY A 62 -3.46 -5.74 -1.20
C GLY A 62 -4.72 -4.87 -1.11
N VAL A 63 -4.61 -3.71 -0.47
CA VAL A 63 -5.74 -2.76 -0.38
C VAL A 63 -6.19 -2.33 -1.79
N ALA A 64 -5.26 -2.08 -2.70
CA ALA A 64 -5.55 -1.74 -4.09
C ALA A 64 -6.31 -2.86 -4.81
N ASP A 65 -5.87 -4.12 -4.66
CA ASP A 65 -6.55 -5.28 -5.23
C ASP A 65 -7.98 -5.41 -4.70
N ARG A 66 -8.18 -5.18 -3.39
CA ARG A 66 -9.50 -5.23 -2.77
C ARG A 66 -10.42 -4.11 -3.28
N ILE A 67 -9.89 -2.90 -3.45
CA ILE A 67 -10.63 -1.78 -4.02
C ILE A 67 -11.06 -2.13 -5.46
N ALA A 68 -10.15 -2.67 -6.27
CA ALA A 68 -10.45 -3.06 -7.65
C ALA A 68 -11.54 -4.15 -7.75
N GLN A 69 -11.55 -5.11 -6.82
CA GLN A 69 -12.59 -6.14 -6.75
C GLN A 69 -13.97 -5.59 -6.37
N LEU A 70 -14.01 -4.54 -5.54
CA LEU A 70 -15.25 -3.95 -5.03
C LEU A 70 -15.76 -2.79 -5.91
N ALA A 71 -14.90 -2.22 -6.74
CA ALA A 71 -15.26 -1.11 -7.60
C ALA A 71 -16.35 -1.52 -8.60
N ASP A 72 -17.50 -0.87 -8.49
CA ASP A 72 -18.64 -1.00 -9.40
C ASP A 72 -18.60 0.02 -10.55
N GLN A 73 -17.71 1.00 -10.47
CA GLN A 73 -17.52 2.06 -11.46
C GLN A 73 -16.04 2.52 -11.51
N PRO A 74 -15.59 3.12 -12.63
CA PRO A 74 -14.25 3.68 -12.70
C PRO A 74 -14.06 4.84 -11.71
N THR A 75 -12.84 4.95 -11.17
CA THR A 75 -12.49 6.03 -10.24
C THR A 75 -12.63 7.39 -10.91
N LYS A 76 -13.53 8.23 -10.39
CA LYS A 76 -13.71 9.61 -10.84
C LYS A 76 -13.64 10.58 -9.66
N HIS A 77 -12.73 11.55 -9.74
CA HIS A 77 -12.67 12.63 -8.76
C HIS A 77 -13.86 13.58 -8.96
N LEU A 78 -14.60 13.86 -7.89
CA LEU A 78 -15.75 14.77 -7.94
C LEU A 78 -15.29 16.23 -7.80
N ASN A 79 -15.89 17.15 -8.54
CA ASN A 79 -15.48 18.56 -8.56
C ASN A 79 -15.57 19.24 -7.19
N HIS A 80 -16.48 18.79 -6.32
CA HIS A 80 -16.65 19.33 -4.97
C HIS A 80 -15.75 18.67 -3.92
N ARG A 81 -15.05 17.58 -4.27
CA ARG A 81 -14.13 16.91 -3.36
C ARG A 81 -12.83 17.71 -3.32
N PRO A 82 -12.31 18.11 -2.17
CA PRO A 82 -10.98 18.72 -2.10
C PRO A 82 -9.91 17.74 -2.61
N PRO A 83 -8.82 18.24 -3.23
CA PRO A 83 -7.75 17.38 -3.71
C PRO A 83 -7.10 16.62 -2.55
N TYR A 84 -6.80 15.34 -2.78
CA TYR A 84 -6.04 14.55 -1.83
C TYR A 84 -4.56 14.91 -1.94
N ILE A 85 -3.98 15.49 -0.88
CA ILE A 85 -2.56 15.84 -0.85
C ILE A 85 -1.77 14.63 -0.34
N HIS A 86 -1.00 14.01 -1.24
CA HIS A 86 -0.13 12.88 -0.90
C HIS A 86 1.10 13.38 -0.11
N GLN A 87 0.98 13.36 1.22
CA GLN A 87 2.05 13.77 2.12
C GLN A 87 2.93 12.58 2.49
N ILE A 88 4.25 12.82 2.51
CA ILE A 88 5.24 11.83 2.96
C ILE A 88 5.84 12.34 4.28
N PRO A 89 5.63 11.60 5.38
CA PRO A 89 6.27 11.90 6.65
C PRO A 89 7.78 12.05 6.53
N LEU A 90 8.35 12.96 7.32
CA LEU A 90 9.79 13.27 7.32
C LEU A 90 10.63 12.01 7.55
N GLU A 91 10.19 11.11 8.42
CA GLU A 91 10.90 9.86 8.73
C GLU A 91 11.06 8.89 7.54
N PHE A 92 10.24 9.03 6.49
CA PHE A 92 10.36 8.23 5.27
C PHE A 92 11.26 8.88 4.21
N LEU A 93 11.73 10.11 4.45
CA LEU A 93 12.63 10.78 3.52
C LEU A 93 14.08 10.27 3.65
N PRO A 94 14.77 10.01 2.52
CA PRO A 94 16.17 9.63 2.52
C PRO A 94 17.06 10.57 3.33
N GLY A 95 17.76 10.02 4.34
CA GLY A 95 18.69 10.79 5.17
C GLY A 95 18.03 11.63 6.27
N VAL A 96 16.73 11.50 6.48
CA VAL A 96 16.01 12.16 7.58
C VAL A 96 15.79 11.17 8.71
N GLY A 97 16.67 11.23 9.72
CA GLY A 97 16.51 10.48 10.96
C GLY A 97 16.00 11.36 12.11
N LYS A 98 15.77 10.75 13.28
CA LYS A 98 15.27 11.42 14.50
C LYS A 98 15.97 12.75 14.81
N LYS A 99 17.31 12.78 14.79
CA LYS A 99 18.08 14.02 15.04
C LYS A 99 17.79 15.14 14.03
N THR A 100 17.59 14.78 12.77
CA THR A 100 17.25 15.74 11.71
C THR A 100 15.84 16.27 11.93
N ILE A 101 14.90 15.40 12.29
CA ILE A 101 13.51 15.77 12.62
C ILE A 101 13.49 16.71 13.81
N ASP A 102 14.16 16.36 14.91
CA ASP A 102 14.22 17.20 16.13
C ASP A 102 14.75 18.61 15.81
N ARG A 103 15.79 18.69 14.96
CA ARG A 103 16.37 19.98 14.53
C ARG A 103 15.45 20.78 13.60
N LEU A 104 14.69 20.13 12.75
CA LEU A 104 13.69 20.81 11.92
C LEU A 104 12.54 21.32 12.79
N LEU A 105 12.04 20.49 13.72
CA LEU A 105 10.96 20.86 14.63
C LEU A 105 11.35 22.00 15.58
N SER A 106 12.61 22.05 16.04
CA SER A 106 13.06 23.16 16.90
C SER A 106 13.04 24.53 16.21
N VAL A 107 13.13 24.56 14.88
CA VAL A 107 13.13 25.81 14.08
C VAL A 107 11.74 26.11 13.52
N PHE A 108 11.05 25.10 12.98
CA PHE A 108 9.81 25.28 12.25
C PHE A 108 8.56 24.92 13.07
N GLY A 109 8.72 24.40 14.29
CA GLY A 109 7.65 24.07 15.22
C GLY A 109 6.94 22.75 14.91
N THR A 110 6.34 22.62 13.74
CA THR A 110 5.56 21.42 13.37
C THR A 110 6.01 20.82 12.06
N GLU A 111 5.83 19.51 11.93
CA GLU A 111 6.06 18.79 10.67
C GLU A 111 5.20 19.34 9.55
N MET A 112 3.95 19.74 9.83
CA MET A 112 3.09 20.37 8.83
C MET A 112 3.64 21.69 8.31
N ASN A 113 4.23 22.52 9.17
CA ASN A 113 4.90 23.74 8.71
C ASN A 113 6.09 23.41 7.79
N ILE A 114 6.85 22.36 8.12
CA ILE A 114 7.97 21.83 7.32
C ILE A 114 7.50 21.20 6.01
N LEU A 115 6.33 20.58 5.95
CA LEU A 115 5.80 19.94 4.75
C LEU A 115 4.98 20.89 3.87
N HIS A 116 4.55 22.06 4.36
CA HIS A 116 3.67 22.93 3.56
C HIS A 116 4.14 24.37 3.36
N SER A 117 4.84 24.96 4.33
CA SER A 117 5.03 26.43 4.34
C SER A 117 6.48 26.88 4.44
N ALA A 118 7.37 26.09 5.07
CA ALA A 118 8.78 26.47 5.25
C ALA A 118 9.47 26.73 3.90
N LYS A 119 10.24 27.82 3.78
CA LYS A 119 10.89 28.17 2.51
C LYS A 119 12.04 27.20 2.22
N LEU A 120 12.25 26.88 0.95
CA LEU A 120 13.33 25.97 0.55
C LEU A 120 14.71 26.43 1.04
N LYS A 121 15.02 27.72 0.93
CA LYS A 121 16.28 28.30 1.43
C LYS A 121 16.48 28.10 2.93
N ASP A 122 15.40 28.20 3.71
CA ASP A 122 15.45 28.01 5.16
C ASP A 122 15.63 26.54 5.50
N LEU A 123 15.07 25.62 4.70
CA LEU A 123 15.35 24.19 4.85
C LEU A 123 16.81 23.87 4.51
N GLN A 124 17.33 24.40 3.41
CA GLN A 124 18.71 24.18 2.96
C GLN A 124 19.74 24.59 4.02
N SER A 125 19.53 25.74 4.68
CA SER A 125 20.44 26.22 5.72
C SER A 125 20.50 25.32 6.95
N ILE A 126 19.44 24.54 7.20
CA ILE A 126 19.40 23.57 8.29
C ILE A 126 19.93 22.23 7.80
N VAL A 127 19.28 21.59 6.84
CA VAL A 127 19.50 20.17 6.48
C VAL A 127 20.40 19.93 5.27
N GLY A 128 20.91 20.99 4.64
CA GLY A 128 21.69 20.92 3.41
C GLY A 128 20.84 20.65 2.17
N ASP A 129 21.44 20.82 0.99
CA ASP A 129 20.73 20.78 -0.29
C ASP A 129 20.04 19.45 -0.56
N ARG A 130 20.70 18.33 -0.25
CA ARG A 130 20.17 17.00 -0.56
C ARG A 130 18.84 16.72 0.14
N ILE A 131 18.76 16.98 1.45
CA ILE A 131 17.55 16.71 2.23
C ILE A 131 16.47 17.74 1.90
N ALA A 132 16.84 19.02 1.79
CA ALA A 132 15.90 20.07 1.43
C ALA A 132 15.26 19.81 0.05
N HIS A 133 16.04 19.29 -0.91
CA HIS A 133 15.55 18.87 -2.22
C HIS A 133 14.52 17.74 -2.12
N TYR A 134 14.76 16.70 -1.31
CA TYR A 134 13.78 15.62 -1.11
C TYR A 134 12.49 16.11 -0.44
N ILE A 135 12.58 17.04 0.52
CA ILE A 135 11.39 17.67 1.10
C ILE A 135 10.61 18.40 -0.01
N ASP A 136 11.28 19.21 -0.83
CA ASP A 136 10.62 19.96 -1.91
C ASP A 136 10.00 19.06 -3.00
N LEU A 137 10.68 18.00 -3.42
CA LEU A 137 10.12 17.00 -4.32
C LEU A 137 8.88 16.33 -3.72
N SER A 138 8.93 16.00 -2.43
CA SER A 138 7.81 15.38 -1.73
C SER A 138 6.59 16.31 -1.68
N ARG A 139 6.80 17.60 -1.44
CA ARG A 139 5.74 18.63 -1.48
C ARG A 139 5.05 18.73 -2.84
N LYS A 140 5.83 18.54 -3.90
CA LYS A 140 5.35 18.64 -5.29
C LYS A 140 4.76 17.32 -5.81
N GLY A 141 4.82 16.24 -5.03
CA GLY A 141 4.42 14.90 -5.48
C GLY A 141 5.31 14.37 -6.61
N MET A 142 6.57 14.83 -6.69
CA MET A 142 7.52 14.51 -7.77
C MET A 142 8.57 13.47 -7.35
N VAL A 143 8.37 12.80 -6.21
CA VAL A 143 9.25 11.72 -5.79
C VAL A 143 8.84 10.42 -6.47
N ASP A 144 9.84 9.69 -6.96
CA ASP A 144 9.63 8.32 -7.41
C ASP A 144 9.44 7.42 -6.19
N LEU A 145 8.29 6.75 -6.12
CA LEU A 145 7.95 5.83 -5.05
C LEU A 145 8.08 4.39 -5.53
N VAL A 146 8.67 3.55 -4.69
CA VAL A 146 8.57 2.10 -4.77
C VAL A 146 7.43 1.68 -3.85
N GLU A 147 6.40 1.09 -4.44
CA GLU A 147 5.23 0.62 -3.70
C GLU A 147 5.60 -0.39 -2.61
N GLY A 148 4.91 -0.27 -1.46
CA GLY A 148 4.96 -1.26 -0.39
C GLY A 148 3.95 -2.38 -0.63
N GLY A 149 4.07 -3.46 0.14
CA GLY A 149 3.14 -4.58 0.04
C GLY A 149 3.48 -5.71 0.99
N GLY A 150 2.46 -6.46 1.42
CA GLY A 150 2.59 -7.64 2.28
C GLY A 150 3.40 -7.40 3.56
N GLY A 151 3.04 -6.35 4.30
CA GLY A 151 3.62 -6.01 5.60
C GLY A 151 4.90 -5.17 5.54
N SER A 152 5.33 -4.70 4.36
CA SER A 152 6.48 -3.80 4.20
C SER A 152 6.03 -2.45 3.65
N TYR A 153 6.54 -1.36 4.23
CA TYR A 153 6.32 0.00 3.74
C TYR A 153 7.02 0.22 2.39
N GLY A 154 6.41 1.09 1.57
CA GLY A 154 7.04 1.63 0.37
C GLY A 154 8.23 2.52 0.71
N LYS A 155 9.03 2.87 -0.30
CA LYS A 155 10.23 3.69 -0.14
C LYS A 155 10.36 4.69 -1.27
N ILE A 156 11.03 5.80 -1.03
CA ILE A 156 11.47 6.70 -2.11
C ILE A 156 12.63 6.04 -2.85
N LYS A 157 12.53 6.00 -4.18
CA LYS A 157 13.58 5.52 -5.07
C LYS A 157 14.72 6.54 -5.08
N GLN A 158 15.93 6.06 -4.82
CA GLN A 158 17.16 6.86 -4.75
C GLN A 158 17.98 6.72 -6.03
#